data_AF-A0A2I0XGD1-F1
#
_entry.id   AF-A0A2I0XGD1-F1
#
_cell.length_a   1.000
_cell.length_b   1.000
_cell.length_c   1.000
_cell.angle_alpha   90.00
_cell.angle_beta   90.00
_cell.angle_gamma   90.00
#
_symmetry.space_group_name_H-M   'P 1'
#
loop_
_entity.id
_entity.type
_entity.pdbx_description
1 polymer ?
#
loop_
_entity_poly.entity_id
_entity_poly.type
_entity_poly.pdbx_seq_one_letter_code
_entity_poly.pdbx_strand_id
1 'polypeptide(L)'
;MLADIRQQIINSNSRYKEAVDVHRRERQFQVGDLVMVRLRRERFPPGAYSKLSKRKLGPVPIIAKINDNAYSIGLPADCNTSSTFNVSDISAYKPADDAVVAISSSESSSSEAGED
;
A
#
# COMPACT_ATOMS: atom_id res chain seq x y z
N MET A 1 -26.47 -28.72 -25.00
CA MET A 1 -25.00 -28.77 -25.22
C MET A 1 -24.29 -27.48 -24.82
N LEU A 2 -24.52 -26.33 -25.46
CA LEU A 2 -23.81 -25.09 -25.10
C LEU A 2 -24.17 -24.55 -23.70
N ALA A 3 -25.41 -24.73 -23.25
CA ALA A 3 -25.84 -24.34 -21.92
C ALA A 3 -25.18 -25.21 -20.84
N ASP A 4 -25.08 -26.52 -21.08
CA ASP A 4 -24.49 -27.49 -20.15
C ASP A 4 -23.00 -27.24 -19.93
N ILE A 5 -22.26 -26.94 -21.00
CA ILE A 5 -20.84 -26.55 -20.93
C ILE A 5 -20.66 -25.27 -20.08
N ARG A 6 -21.51 -24.26 -20.28
CA ARG A 6 -21.46 -23.02 -19.50
C ARG A 6 -21.75 -23.28 -18.02
N GLN A 7 -22.76 -24.09 -17.70
CA GLN A 7 -23.07 -24.46 -16.32
C GLN A 7 -21.91 -25.20 -15.66
N GLN A 8 -21.25 -26.11 -16.38
CA GLN A 8 -20.11 -26.83 -15.84
C GLN A 8 -18.91 -25.90 -15.55
N ILE A 9 -18.66 -24.91 -16.41
CA ILE A 9 -17.64 -23.88 -16.16
C ILE A 9 -18.00 -23.04 -14.93
N ILE A 10 -19.25 -22.61 -14.79
CA ILE A 10 -19.73 -21.82 -13.65
C ILE A 10 -19.56 -22.59 -12.35
N ASN A 11 -19.99 -23.86 -12.32
CA ASN A 11 -19.89 -24.73 -11.14
C ASN A 11 -18.43 -25.01 -10.77
N SER A 12 -17.55 -25.16 -11.77
CA SER A 12 -16.12 -25.30 -11.52
C SER A 12 -15.56 -24.02 -10.89
N ASN A 13 -15.84 -22.86 -11.49
CA ASN A 13 -15.38 -21.56 -11.00
C ASN A 13 -15.89 -21.24 -9.59
N SER A 14 -17.15 -21.59 -9.27
CA SER A 14 -17.71 -21.38 -7.93
C SER A 14 -16.98 -22.21 -6.88
N ARG A 15 -16.74 -23.50 -7.15
CA ARG A 15 -15.97 -24.38 -6.25
C ARG A 15 -14.56 -23.87 -6.01
N TYR A 16 -13.88 -23.40 -7.07
CA TYR A 16 -12.56 -22.77 -6.92
C TYR A 16 -12.61 -21.51 -6.08
N LYS A 17 -13.61 -20.64 -6.31
CA LYS A 17 -13.81 -19.42 -5.54
C LYS A 17 -14.02 -19.72 -4.05
N GLU A 18 -14.93 -20.63 -3.73
CA GLU A 18 -15.22 -21.03 -2.34
C GLU A 18 -13.97 -21.55 -1.62
N ALA A 19 -13.19 -22.44 -2.27
CA ALA A 19 -11.97 -22.98 -1.68
C ALA A 19 -10.89 -21.91 -1.43
N VAL A 20 -10.77 -20.92 -2.32
CA VAL A 20 -9.80 -19.83 -2.17
C VAL A 20 -10.26 -18.81 -1.13
N ASP A 21 -11.53 -18.42 -1.14
CA ASP A 21 -12.07 -17.38 -0.26
C ASP A 21 -12.01 -17.78 1.22
N VAL A 22 -12.02 -19.08 1.56
CA VAL A 22 -11.78 -19.57 2.95
C VAL A 22 -10.48 -19.05 3.56
N HIS A 23 -9.45 -18.80 2.74
CA HIS A 23 -8.15 -18.32 3.22
C HIS A 23 -8.01 -16.79 3.11
N ARG A 24 -8.97 -16.10 2.50
CA ARG A 24 -8.94 -14.66 2.28
C ARG A 24 -9.35 -13.95 3.56
N ARG A 25 -8.57 -12.93 3.94
CA ARG A 25 -8.91 -12.03 5.04
C ARG A 25 -9.25 -10.67 4.46
N GLU A 26 -10.44 -10.17 4.76
CA GLU A 26 -10.82 -8.81 4.42
C GLU A 26 -10.00 -7.82 5.25
N ARG A 27 -9.43 -6.83 4.57
CA ARG A 27 -8.75 -5.69 5.17
C ARG A 27 -9.36 -4.46 4.53
N GLN A 28 -9.90 -3.57 5.34
CA GLN A 28 -10.44 -2.30 4.89
C GLN A 28 -9.80 -1.19 5.71
N PHE A 29 -9.53 -0.08 5.04
CA PHE A 29 -8.96 1.11 5.65
C PHE A 29 -9.79 2.32 5.23
N GLN A 30 -9.71 3.39 6.03
CA GLN A 30 -10.35 4.66 5.76
C GLN A 30 -9.33 5.74 5.42
N VAL A 31 -9.80 6.80 4.78
CA VAL A 31 -8.96 7.99 4.52
C VAL A 31 -8.57 8.59 5.87
N GLY A 32 -7.28 8.93 6.02
CA GLY A 32 -6.70 9.43 7.26
C GLY A 32 -6.09 8.34 8.16
N ASP A 33 -6.38 7.05 7.93
CA ASP A 33 -5.74 5.97 8.70
C ASP A 33 -4.22 5.97 8.47
N LEU A 34 -3.48 5.88 9.57
CA LEU A 34 -2.03 5.68 9.53
C LEU A 34 -1.72 4.22 9.22
N VAL A 35 -0.96 4.01 8.16
CA VAL A 35 -0.58 2.67 7.69
C VAL A 35 0.90 2.58 7.41
N MET A 36 1.44 1.37 7.54
CA MET A 36 2.76 0.99 7.09
C MET A 36 2.66 0.35 5.71
N VAL A 37 3.42 0.86 4.74
CA VAL A 37 3.38 0.41 3.35
C VAL A 37 4.60 -0.42 3.00
N ARG A 38 4.38 -1.62 2.46
CA ARG A 38 5.45 -2.49 1.98
C ARG A 38 5.84 -2.11 0.56
N LEU A 39 7.11 -1.75 0.36
CA LEU A 39 7.70 -1.57 -0.95
C LEU A 39 8.21 -2.91 -1.48
N ARG A 40 7.77 -3.27 -2.68
CA ARG A 40 8.25 -4.46 -3.40
C ARG A 40 9.51 -4.14 -4.18
N ARG A 41 10.29 -5.18 -4.53
CA ARG A 41 11.60 -5.02 -5.18
C ARG A 41 11.50 -4.23 -6.49
N GLU A 42 10.45 -4.45 -7.26
CA GLU A 42 10.17 -3.79 -8.54
C GLU A 42 9.91 -2.28 -8.43
N ARG A 43 9.66 -1.76 -7.23
CA ARG A 43 9.45 -0.33 -6.98
C ARG A 43 10.75 0.39 -6.59
N PHE A 44 11.83 -0.34 -6.36
CA PHE A 44 13.13 0.26 -6.07
C PHE A 44 13.91 0.50 -7.37
N PRO A 45 14.68 1.60 -7.45
CA PRO A 45 15.67 1.78 -8.50
C PRO A 45 16.63 0.58 -8.57
N PRO A 46 17.14 0.23 -9.77
CA PRO A 46 18.16 -0.80 -9.92
C PRO A 46 19.35 -0.54 -8.97
N GLY A 47 19.76 -1.55 -8.21
CA GLY A 47 20.86 -1.44 -7.25
C GLY A 47 20.52 -0.85 -5.88
N ALA A 48 19.36 -0.21 -5.71
CA ALA A 48 18.95 0.33 -4.40
C ALA A 48 18.38 -0.74 -3.45
N TYR A 49 17.91 -1.87 -3.98
CA TYR A 49 17.34 -2.95 -3.18
C TYR A 49 18.43 -3.84 -2.56
N SER A 50 18.47 -3.90 -1.23
CA SER A 50 19.32 -4.81 -0.46
C SER A 50 18.49 -5.78 0.38
N LYS A 51 18.99 -7.01 0.59
CA LYS A 51 18.24 -8.06 1.32
C LYS A 51 17.89 -7.66 2.75
N LEU A 52 18.72 -6.82 3.37
CA LEU A 52 18.59 -6.32 4.75
C LEU A 52 17.99 -4.91 4.84
N SER A 53 17.64 -4.26 3.73
CA SER A 53 17.05 -2.92 3.80
C SER A 53 15.63 -2.95 4.38
N LYS A 54 15.22 -1.83 4.98
CA LYS A 54 13.86 -1.64 5.48
C LYS A 54 12.87 -1.76 4.30
N ARG A 55 11.93 -2.70 4.39
CA ARG A 55 10.93 -2.95 3.34
C ARG A 55 9.61 -2.22 3.55
N LYS A 56 9.37 -1.72 4.77
CA LYS A 56 8.18 -0.98 5.12
C LYS A 56 8.53 0.49 5.27
N LEU A 57 7.79 1.35 4.57
CA LEU A 57 7.76 2.78 4.79
C LEU A 57 6.79 3.07 5.95
N GLY A 58 7.11 4.11 6.71
CA GLY A 58 6.57 4.45 8.04
C GLY A 58 5.05 4.61 8.17
N PRO A 59 4.57 5.16 9.29
CA PRO A 59 3.17 5.58 9.40
C PRO A 59 2.92 6.71 8.40
N VAL A 60 2.20 6.38 7.33
CA VAL A 60 1.77 7.32 6.31
C VAL A 60 0.25 7.31 6.24
N PRO A 61 -0.40 8.47 6.08
CA PRO A 61 -1.84 8.53 5.97
C PRO A 61 -2.31 8.04 4.60
N ILE A 62 -3.47 7.39 4.59
CA ILE A 62 -4.22 7.16 3.36
C ILE A 62 -4.85 8.49 2.92
N ILE A 63 -4.54 8.93 1.71
CA ILE A 63 -5.09 10.16 1.12
C ILE A 63 -6.45 9.90 0.49
N ALA A 64 -6.60 8.77 -0.20
CA ALA A 64 -7.84 8.45 -0.89
C ALA A 64 -8.07 6.93 -0.96
N LYS A 65 -9.34 6.52 -0.90
CA LYS A 65 -9.77 5.15 -1.17
C LYS A 65 -10.25 5.06 -2.61
N ILE A 66 -9.54 4.28 -3.44
CA ILE A 66 -9.94 4.07 -4.86
C ILE A 66 -10.96 2.94 -4.94
N ASN A 67 -10.68 1.81 -4.27
CA ASN A 67 -11.61 0.71 -4.04
C ASN A 67 -11.16 -0.08 -2.79
N ASP A 68 -11.88 -1.13 -2.40
CA ASP A 68 -11.52 -1.92 -1.21
C ASP A 68 -10.13 -2.59 -1.32
N ASN A 69 -9.61 -2.75 -2.54
CA ASN A 69 -8.36 -3.42 -2.83
C ASN A 69 -7.18 -2.44 -3.07
N ALA A 70 -7.43 -1.15 -3.27
CA ALA A 70 -6.44 -0.18 -3.70
C ALA A 70 -6.67 1.20 -3.08
N TYR A 71 -5.59 1.75 -2.53
CA TYR A 71 -5.58 3.01 -1.78
C TYR A 71 -4.45 3.90 -2.29
N SER A 72 -4.68 5.21 -2.28
CA SER A 72 -3.66 6.22 -2.53
C SER A 72 -3.05 6.68 -1.21
N ILE A 73 -1.73 6.67 -1.14
CA ILE A 73 -0.94 6.92 0.07
C ILE A 73 -0.17 8.22 -0.06
N GLY A 74 -0.10 8.99 1.03
CA GLY A 74 0.76 10.18 1.13
C GLY A 74 2.23 9.82 1.26
N LEU A 75 2.84 9.39 0.15
CA LEU A 75 4.27 9.14 0.10
C LEU A 75 5.07 10.46 0.17
N PRO A 76 6.23 10.46 0.83
CA PRO A 76 7.20 11.56 0.72
C PRO A 76 7.64 11.80 -0.72
N ALA A 77 7.97 13.04 -1.07
CA ALA A 77 8.41 13.43 -2.42
C ALA A 77 9.64 12.65 -2.92
N ASP A 78 10.51 12.21 -2.00
CA ASP A 78 11.73 11.45 -2.30
C ASP A 78 11.45 10.02 -2.78
N CYS A 79 10.22 9.52 -2.60
CA CYS A 79 9.83 8.19 -3.06
C CYS A 79 9.50 8.22 -4.56
N ASN A 80 10.43 7.74 -5.38
CA ASN A 80 10.24 7.59 -6.84
C ASN A 80 9.31 6.41 -7.22
N THR A 81 8.16 6.29 -6.57
CA THR A 81 7.20 5.20 -6.74
C THR A 81 5.78 5.74 -6.77
N SER A 82 4.90 5.11 -7.54
CA SER A 82 3.47 5.46 -7.54
C SER A 82 2.85 5.37 -6.13
N SER A 83 2.05 6.37 -5.79
CA SER A 83 1.32 6.48 -4.52
C SER A 83 0.18 5.48 -4.36
N THR A 84 -0.15 4.70 -5.40
CA THR A 84 -1.21 3.69 -5.35
C THR A 84 -0.68 2.33 -4.90
N PHE A 85 -1.26 1.80 -3.83
CA PHE A 85 -0.90 0.51 -3.24
C PHE A 85 -2.09 -0.42 -3.13
N ASN A 86 -1.82 -1.71 -3.31
CA ASN A 86 -2.79 -2.77 -3.06
C ASN A 86 -2.92 -3.02 -1.55
N VAL A 87 -4.11 -3.37 -1.09
CA VAL A 87 -4.41 -3.68 0.33
C VAL A 87 -3.51 -4.77 0.92
N SER A 88 -3.02 -5.70 0.08
CA SER A 88 -2.07 -6.73 0.50
C SER A 88 -0.71 -6.18 0.94
N ASP A 89 -0.29 -5.05 0.36
CA ASP A 89 0.98 -4.37 0.66
C ASP A 89 0.82 -3.29 1.75
N ILE A 90 -0.40 -3.10 2.28
CA ILE A 90 -0.71 -2.15 3.35
C ILE A 90 -0.93 -2.90 4.67
N SER A 91 -0.42 -2.34 5.77
CA SER A 91 -0.65 -2.85 7.12
C SER A 91 -1.00 -1.71 8.08
N ALA A 92 -1.98 -1.92 8.96
CA ALA A 92 -2.33 -0.92 9.99
C ALA A 92 -1.11 -0.56 10.82
N TYR A 93 -0.88 0.73 11.05
CA TYR A 93 0.12 1.18 11.99
C TYR A 93 -0.36 0.91 13.42
N LYS A 94 0.51 0.33 14.25
CA LYS A 94 0.27 0.13 15.69
C LYS A 94 1.43 0.78 16.43
N PRO A 95 1.21 1.89 17.16
CA PRO A 95 2.26 2.49 17.97
C PRO A 95 2.64 1.52 19.10
N ALA A 96 3.92 1.55 19.52
CA ALA A 96 4.43 0.65 20.54
C ALA A 96 4.09 1.10 21.97
N ASP A 97 3.64 2.35 22.15
CA ASP A 97 3.10 3.00 23.35
C ASP A 97 2.38 4.30 22.87
N ASP A 98 1.56 4.96 23.70
CA ASP A 98 0.69 6.14 23.44
C ASP A 98 1.37 7.42 22.84
N ALA A 99 2.52 7.30 22.19
CA ALA A 99 3.22 8.38 21.52
C ALA A 99 2.43 8.91 20.31
N VAL A 100 2.00 10.16 20.42
CA VAL A 100 1.37 10.93 19.33
C VAL A 100 2.40 11.17 18.23
N VAL A 101 2.16 10.63 17.03
CA VAL A 101 3.03 10.83 15.86
C VAL A 101 2.74 12.21 15.27
N ALA A 102 3.56 13.21 15.62
CA ALA A 102 3.55 14.51 14.96
C ALA A 102 4.13 14.38 13.55
N ILE A 103 3.30 14.60 12.53
CA ILE A 103 3.70 14.56 11.12
C ILE A 103 4.40 15.89 10.81
N SER A 104 5.71 15.95 11.04
CA SER A 104 6.54 17.09 10.66
C SER A 104 6.81 17.03 9.15
N SER A 105 6.00 17.72 8.36
CA SER A 105 6.38 18.12 7.00
C SER A 105 7.58 19.07 7.13
N SER A 106 8.78 18.57 6.83
CA SER A 106 10.00 19.38 6.81
C SER A 106 9.99 20.24 5.55
N GLU A 107 9.46 21.45 5.67
CA GLU A 107 9.51 22.52 4.67
C GLU A 107 10.93 23.10 4.70
N SER A 108 11.91 22.47 4.04
CA SER A 108 13.24 23.07 3.86
C SER A 108 13.23 24.04 2.68
N SER A 109 12.87 25.29 2.94
CA SER A 109 13.16 26.40 2.02
C SER A 109 14.56 26.92 2.32
N SER A 110 15.52 26.63 1.44
CA SER A 110 16.86 27.18 1.48
C SER A 110 17.11 27.95 0.18
N SER A 111 16.99 29.27 0.24
CA SER A 111 17.47 30.17 -0.80
C SER A 111 18.55 31.06 -0.19
N GLU A 112 19.81 30.85 -0.58
CA GLU A 112 20.88 31.84 -0.37
C GLU A 112 21.06 32.64 -1.65
N ALA A 113 20.87 33.95 -1.54
CA ALA A 113 21.25 34.92 -2.55
C ALA A 113 22.70 35.32 -2.31
N GLY A 114 23.54 35.26 -3.35
CA GLY A 114 24.90 35.76 -3.31
C GLY A 114 24.95 37.27 -3.47
N GLU A 115 25.83 37.91 -2.70
CA GLU A 115 26.25 39.30 -2.87
C GLU A 115 27.77 39.39 -2.89
N ASP A 116 28.25 40.24 -3.82
CA ASP A 116 29.60 40.72 -4.18
C ASP A 116 30.69 39.76 -4.71
#